data_AF-A0A960SPB9-F1
#
_entry.id   AF-A0A960SPB9-F1
#
_cell.length_a   1.000
_cell.length_b   1.000
_cell.length_c   1.000
_cell.angle_alpha   90.00
_cell.angle_beta   90.00
_cell.angle_gamma   90.00
#
_symmetry.space_group_name_H-M   'P 1'
#
loop_
_entity.id
_entity.type
_entity.pdbx_description
1 polymer ?
#
loop_
_entity_poly.entity_id
_entity_poly.type
_entity_poly.pdbx_seq_one_letter_code
_entity_poly.pdbx_strand_id
1 'polypeptide(L)'
;MRLPSTASPNPGAPDVDVAFVREALDQAGRNPEAVIPVLQAFQEHYGYLPVEALRLASEQSEIRPAAMTGVATFYDMFRHRPAGQHLIRVCRGTACHVTGADRVEEALRQHLGIPKDSDTDAAREFTIEGVACLGCCTLAPVVKIEDQTFGHAKPEKAGSVIREFRRNHHAADDPGRSTEELETAPAGAIEVHVGLGSCCMAKGSDRIYHALRESARRNGAHVNIKRVGCVGMCHQTPLVEVTGRAAGGRSAYYAGLTPATAPAVLDFHFRPAGLRQRLGGLLNRTLDA
;
A
#
# COMPACT_ATOMS: atom_id res chain seq x y z
N MET A 1 -3.97 -45.55 29.18
CA MET A 1 -5.31 -45.24 28.66
C MET A 1 -5.13 -44.69 27.25
N ARG A 2 -5.32 -45.52 26.22
CA ARG A 2 -5.17 -45.11 24.81
C ARG A 2 -6.43 -44.37 24.42
N LEU A 3 -6.30 -43.11 24.00
CA LEU A 3 -7.41 -42.37 23.38
C LEU A 3 -7.64 -42.95 21.98
N PRO A 4 -8.90 -43.21 21.57
CA PRO A 4 -9.19 -43.76 20.26
C PRO A 4 -8.96 -42.68 19.19
N SER A 5 -8.17 -43.06 18.17
CA SER A 5 -8.00 -42.36 16.91
C SER A 5 -9.22 -42.64 16.03
N THR A 6 -10.10 -41.66 15.87
CA THR A 6 -11.01 -41.53 14.72
C THR A 6 -11.47 -40.07 14.59
N ALA A 7 -10.64 -39.21 13.99
CA ALA A 7 -11.14 -37.99 13.38
C ALA A 7 -11.45 -38.33 11.91
N SER A 8 -12.74 -38.36 11.58
CA SER A 8 -13.23 -38.49 10.21
C SER A 8 -12.75 -37.28 9.38
N PRO A 9 -12.36 -37.44 8.10
CA PRO A 9 -11.87 -36.33 7.29
C PRO A 9 -13.01 -35.32 7.05
N ASN A 10 -12.74 -34.07 7.41
CA ASN A 10 -13.68 -32.96 7.31
C ASN A 10 -13.85 -32.56 5.82
N PRO A 11 -15.06 -32.61 5.23
CA PRO A 11 -15.27 -32.52 3.78
C PRO A 11 -15.16 -31.09 3.18
N GLY A 12 -14.26 -30.26 3.73
CA GLY A 12 -14.02 -28.90 3.25
C GLY A 12 -12.63 -28.35 3.54
N ALA A 13 -11.67 -29.20 3.94
CA ALA A 13 -10.28 -28.79 4.09
C ALA A 13 -9.69 -28.49 2.70
N PRO A 14 -9.08 -27.32 2.47
CA PRO A 14 -8.37 -27.07 1.23
C PRO A 14 -7.21 -28.05 1.11
N ASP A 15 -6.93 -28.46 -0.12
CA ASP A 15 -5.77 -29.25 -0.45
C ASP A 15 -4.52 -28.42 -0.11
N VAL A 16 -3.86 -28.76 1.00
CA VAL A 16 -2.67 -28.04 1.45
C VAL A 16 -1.50 -28.48 0.59
N ASP A 17 -0.87 -27.51 -0.08
CA ASP A 17 0.30 -27.75 -0.90
C ASP A 17 1.51 -28.08 -0.01
N VAL A 18 1.82 -29.37 0.07
CA VAL A 18 2.95 -29.90 0.84
C VAL A 18 4.29 -29.40 0.30
N ALA A 19 4.40 -29.19 -1.02
CA ALA A 19 5.62 -28.67 -1.63
C ALA A 19 5.84 -27.21 -1.21
N PHE A 20 4.78 -26.40 -1.24
CA PHE A 20 4.85 -25.01 -0.76
C PHE A 20 5.21 -24.93 0.74
N VAL A 21 4.63 -25.79 1.58
CA VAL A 21 4.99 -25.83 3.02
C VAL A 21 6.49 -26.07 3.21
N ARG A 22 7.09 -26.95 2.41
CA ARG A 22 8.53 -27.21 2.46
C ARG A 22 9.34 -26.02 2.00
N GLU A 23 8.95 -25.41 0.88
CA GLU A 23 9.61 -24.22 0.34
C GLU A 23 9.60 -23.06 1.34
N ALA A 24 8.45 -22.77 1.95
CA ALA A 24 8.30 -21.73 2.94
C ALA A 24 9.24 -21.96 4.15
N LEU A 25 9.36 -23.21 4.62
CA LEU A 25 10.30 -23.57 5.69
C LEU A 25 11.77 -23.42 5.27
N ASP A 26 12.11 -23.72 4.03
CA ASP A 26 13.48 -23.60 3.53
C ASP A 26 13.90 -22.13 3.35
N GLN A 27 12.96 -21.25 2.99
CA GLN A 27 13.20 -19.81 2.89
C GLN A 27 13.22 -19.11 4.25
N ALA A 28 12.26 -19.41 5.13
CA ALA A 28 12.10 -18.75 6.42
C ALA A 28 13.03 -19.30 7.51
N GLY A 29 13.34 -20.60 7.44
CA GLY A 29 14.05 -21.34 8.47
C GLY A 29 13.15 -22.34 9.21
N ARG A 30 13.80 -23.35 9.83
CA ARG A 30 13.15 -24.46 10.54
C ARG A 30 13.29 -24.39 12.06
N ASN A 31 13.93 -23.35 12.57
CA ASN A 31 14.13 -23.16 14.01
C ASN A 31 12.92 -22.44 14.64
N PRO A 32 12.78 -22.44 15.98
CA PRO A 32 11.68 -21.76 16.68
C PRO A 32 11.56 -20.25 16.38
N GLU A 33 12.67 -19.60 16.01
CA GLU A 33 12.72 -18.16 15.71
C GLU A 33 12.04 -17.81 14.37
N ALA A 34 11.94 -18.78 13.45
CA ALA A 34 11.32 -18.62 12.14
C ALA A 34 9.78 -18.66 12.14
N VAL A 35 9.14 -18.80 13.31
CA VAL A 35 7.68 -18.97 13.40
C VAL A 35 6.90 -17.82 12.73
N ILE A 36 7.28 -16.56 12.95
CA ILE A 36 6.57 -15.42 12.36
C ILE A 36 6.73 -15.41 10.82
N PRO A 37 7.96 -15.48 10.25
CA PRO A 37 8.13 -15.56 8.80
C PRO A 37 7.39 -16.73 8.14
N VAL A 38 7.37 -17.92 8.76
CA VAL A 38 6.63 -19.09 8.25
C VAL A 38 5.13 -18.80 8.20
N LEU A 39 4.56 -18.24 9.27
CA LEU A 39 3.14 -17.87 9.32
C LEU A 39 2.81 -16.77 8.29
N GLN A 40 3.71 -15.81 8.08
CA GLN A 40 3.54 -14.78 7.05
C GLN A 40 3.48 -15.38 5.65
N ALA A 41 4.40 -16.30 5.31
CA ALA A 41 4.41 -17.00 4.03
C ALA A 41 3.11 -17.80 3.80
N PHE A 42 2.61 -18.49 4.83
CA PHE A 42 1.35 -19.22 4.72
C PHE A 42 0.16 -18.30 4.51
N GLN A 43 0.09 -17.20 5.25
CA GLN A 43 -0.99 -16.24 5.08
C GLN A 43 -0.95 -15.55 3.72
N GLU A 44 0.23 -15.24 3.19
CA GLU A 44 0.38 -14.65 1.86
C GLU A 44 -0.09 -15.62 0.76
N HIS A 45 0.23 -16.91 0.88
CA HIS A 45 -0.14 -17.92 -0.11
C HIS A 45 -1.60 -18.37 0.00
N TYR A 46 -2.09 -18.66 1.21
CA TYR A 46 -3.43 -19.21 1.42
C TYR A 46 -4.49 -18.13 1.72
N GLY A 47 -4.09 -16.90 2.05
CA GLY A 47 -4.98 -15.84 2.54
C GLY A 47 -5.43 -16.00 4.00
N TYR A 48 -5.01 -17.07 4.67
CA TYR A 48 -5.26 -17.40 6.07
C TYR A 48 -4.27 -18.49 6.52
N LEU A 49 -4.42 -19.02 7.73
CA LEU A 49 -3.59 -20.10 8.27
C LEU A 49 -4.36 -21.44 8.33
N PRO A 50 -4.23 -22.32 7.33
CA PRO A 50 -4.82 -23.66 7.38
C PRO A 50 -4.22 -24.50 8.53
N VAL A 51 -5.09 -25.17 9.29
CA VAL A 51 -4.67 -26.02 10.42
C VAL A 51 -3.72 -27.12 9.95
N GLU A 52 -4.00 -27.71 8.79
CA GLU A 52 -3.20 -28.76 8.17
C GLU A 52 -1.81 -28.25 7.76
N ALA A 53 -1.69 -27.01 7.27
CA ALA A 53 -0.41 -26.39 6.94
C ALA A 53 0.44 -26.15 8.19
N LEU A 54 -0.16 -25.65 9.27
CA LEU A 54 0.51 -25.47 10.57
C LEU A 54 0.99 -26.81 11.16
N ARG A 55 0.16 -27.86 11.05
CA ARG A 55 0.53 -29.21 11.50
C ARG A 55 1.71 -29.75 10.71
N LEU A 56 1.65 -29.70 9.38
CA LEU A 56 2.73 -30.17 8.50
C LEU A 56 4.04 -29.41 8.75
N ALA A 57 3.95 -28.10 8.95
CA ALA A 57 5.11 -27.27 9.23
C ALA A 57 5.75 -27.63 10.58
N SER A 58 4.94 -27.89 11.60
CA SER A 58 5.42 -28.33 12.92
C SER A 58 6.07 -29.72 12.88
N GLU A 59 5.59 -30.61 12.01
CA GLU A 59 6.17 -31.96 11.81
C GLU A 59 7.49 -31.93 11.06
N GLN A 60 7.71 -30.90 10.23
CA GLN A 60 8.89 -30.75 9.38
C GLN A 60 9.90 -29.72 9.92
N SER A 61 9.69 -29.16 11.10
CA SER A 61 10.57 -28.15 11.69
C SER A 61 10.76 -28.38 13.19
N GLU A 62 11.64 -27.62 13.81
CA GLU A 62 11.82 -27.59 15.27
C GLU A 62 10.77 -26.71 15.97
N ILE A 63 9.85 -26.11 15.21
CA ILE A 63 8.81 -25.24 15.72
C ILE A 63 7.69 -26.10 16.31
N ARG A 64 7.47 -25.96 17.61
CA ARG A 64 6.42 -26.72 18.31
C ARG A 64 5.02 -26.26 17.88
N PRO A 65 4.02 -27.16 17.78
CA PRO A 65 2.64 -26.78 17.45
C PRO A 65 2.07 -25.68 18.37
N ALA A 66 2.37 -25.77 19.67
CA ALA A 66 1.94 -24.76 20.65
C ALA A 66 2.55 -23.37 20.38
N ALA A 67 3.78 -23.29 19.84
CA ALA A 67 4.39 -22.03 19.48
C ALA A 67 3.73 -21.43 18.23
N MET A 68 3.43 -22.26 17.22
CA MET A 68 2.70 -21.80 16.03
C MET A 68 1.32 -21.27 16.40
N THR A 69 0.52 -22.04 17.14
CA THR A 69 -0.81 -21.60 17.58
C THR A 69 -0.73 -20.39 18.50
N GLY A 70 0.24 -20.35 19.41
CA GLY A 70 0.45 -19.22 20.32
C GLY A 70 0.71 -17.92 19.57
N VAL A 71 1.65 -17.92 18.61
CA VAL A 71 1.98 -16.74 17.80
C VAL A 71 0.83 -16.36 16.88
N ALA A 72 0.23 -17.35 16.22
CA ALA A 72 -0.87 -17.13 15.28
C ALA A 72 -2.12 -16.55 15.96
N THR A 73 -2.36 -16.84 17.24
CA THR A 73 -3.49 -16.30 18.00
C THR A 73 -3.16 -15.03 18.77
N PHE A 74 -1.87 -14.77 19.04
CA PHE A 74 -1.41 -13.58 19.76
C PHE A 74 -1.40 -12.33 18.86
N TYR A 75 -1.01 -12.46 17.59
CA TYR A 75 -0.98 -11.33 16.66
C TYR A 75 -2.25 -11.25 15.82
N ASP A 76 -2.99 -10.14 15.94
CA ASP A 76 -4.22 -9.86 15.17
C ASP A 76 -4.02 -9.84 13.64
N MET A 77 -2.77 -9.76 13.17
CA MET A 77 -2.44 -9.81 11.75
C MET A 77 -2.75 -11.17 11.12
N PHE A 78 -2.75 -12.25 11.92
CA PHE A 78 -2.91 -13.61 11.42
C PHE A 78 -4.38 -14.06 11.42
N ARG A 79 -4.86 -14.44 10.24
CA ARG A 79 -6.22 -14.89 9.98
C ARG A 79 -6.33 -16.40 10.07
N HIS A 80 -7.34 -16.85 10.80
CA HIS A 80 -7.66 -18.28 10.96
C HIS A 80 -8.84 -18.73 10.09
N ARG A 81 -9.49 -17.77 9.41
CA ARG A 81 -10.61 -18.02 8.50
C ARG A 81 -10.23 -17.55 7.09
N PRO A 82 -10.67 -18.26 6.05
CA PRO A 82 -10.44 -17.85 4.66
C PRO A 82 -10.87 -16.40 4.43
N ALA A 83 -10.02 -15.64 3.76
CA ALA A 83 -10.36 -14.32 3.25
C ALA A 83 -10.96 -14.43 1.83
N GLY A 84 -11.71 -13.40 1.44
CA GLY A 84 -12.06 -13.15 0.06
C GLY A 84 -10.87 -12.58 -0.72
N GLN A 85 -11.09 -12.29 -1.99
CA GLN A 85 -10.05 -11.77 -2.89
C GLN A 85 -9.45 -10.44 -2.44
N HIS A 86 -10.25 -9.58 -1.81
CA HIS A 86 -9.86 -8.24 -1.39
C HIS A 86 -10.16 -8.01 0.10
N LEU A 87 -9.17 -7.47 0.82
CA LEU A 87 -9.27 -7.20 2.25
C LEU A 87 -9.52 -5.71 2.52
N ILE A 88 -10.66 -5.44 3.17
CA ILE A 88 -11.10 -4.12 3.61
C ILE A 88 -10.78 -3.97 5.09
N ARG A 89 -9.83 -3.09 5.40
CA ARG A 89 -9.39 -2.76 6.76
C ARG A 89 -10.06 -1.47 7.22
N VAL A 90 -10.90 -1.55 8.25
CA VAL A 90 -11.54 -0.38 8.87
C VAL A 90 -10.76 0.03 10.11
N CYS A 91 -10.33 1.29 10.17
CA CYS A 91 -9.58 1.81 11.31
C CYS A 91 -10.48 1.98 12.54
N ARG A 92 -10.09 1.36 13.66
CA ARG A 92 -10.74 1.46 14.97
C ARG A 92 -9.96 2.31 15.98
N GLY A 93 -8.95 3.03 15.52
CA GLY A 93 -8.17 3.93 16.37
C GLY A 93 -9.02 5.09 16.89
N THR A 94 -8.59 5.73 17.99
CA THR A 94 -9.39 6.73 18.72
C THR A 94 -10.02 7.79 17.83
N ALA A 95 -9.24 8.38 16.91
CA ALA A 95 -9.75 9.41 15.98
C ALA A 95 -10.85 8.87 15.05
N CYS A 96 -10.75 7.63 14.58
CA CYS A 96 -11.74 6.99 13.72
C CYS A 96 -12.96 6.53 14.53
N HIS A 97 -12.75 6.02 15.74
CA HIS A 97 -13.83 5.63 16.64
C HIS A 97 -14.76 6.81 16.96
N VAL A 98 -14.19 7.95 17.42
CA VAL A 98 -15.01 9.13 17.79
C VAL A 98 -15.68 9.81 16.58
N THR A 99 -15.15 9.61 15.37
CA THR A 99 -15.75 10.13 14.13
C THR A 99 -16.74 9.15 13.48
N GLY A 100 -16.99 7.99 14.12
CA GLY A 100 -18.05 7.06 13.73
C GLY A 100 -17.63 5.96 12.75
N ALA A 101 -16.39 5.47 12.82
CA ALA A 101 -15.91 4.36 12.00
C ALA A 101 -16.81 3.10 12.08
N ASP A 102 -17.42 2.82 13.25
CA ASP A 102 -18.32 1.68 13.41
C ASP A 102 -19.54 1.75 12.47
N ARG A 103 -20.05 2.97 12.21
CA ARG A 103 -21.15 3.20 11.27
C ARG A 103 -20.70 3.01 9.83
N VAL A 104 -19.44 3.32 9.53
CA VAL A 104 -18.85 3.09 8.20
C VAL A 104 -18.67 1.59 7.97
N GLU A 105 -18.17 0.85 8.96
CA GLU A 105 -18.05 -0.61 8.90
C GLU A 105 -19.42 -1.27 8.65
N GLU A 106 -20.44 -0.90 9.43
CA GLU A 106 -21.80 -1.43 9.26
C GLU A 106 -22.37 -1.12 7.87
N ALA A 107 -22.20 0.09 7.36
CA ALA A 107 -22.64 0.45 6.02
C ALA A 107 -21.92 -0.34 4.92
N LEU A 108 -20.62 -0.62 5.09
CA LEU A 108 -19.87 -1.49 4.17
C LEU A 108 -20.39 -2.92 4.21
N ARG A 109 -20.64 -3.47 5.40
CA ARG A 109 -21.20 -4.83 5.56
C ARG A 109 -22.57 -4.94 4.90
N GLN A 110 -23.45 -3.95 5.11
CA GLN A 110 -24.75 -3.91 4.46
C GLN A 110 -24.64 -3.81 2.94
N HIS A 111 -23.74 -2.97 2.43
CA HIS A 111 -23.53 -2.82 0.99
C HIS A 111 -23.03 -4.09 0.32
N LEU A 112 -22.14 -4.84 1.00
CA LEU A 112 -21.57 -6.09 0.51
C LEU A 112 -22.40 -7.33 0.85
N GLY A 113 -23.50 -7.17 1.61
CA GLY A 113 -24.33 -8.30 2.04
C GLY A 113 -23.63 -9.25 3.02
N ILE A 114 -22.67 -8.75 3.83
CA ILE A 114 -21.94 -9.55 4.80
C ILE A 114 -22.77 -9.66 6.09
N PRO A 115 -23.20 -10.88 6.50
CA PRO A 115 -23.98 -11.07 7.73
C PRO A 115 -23.12 -10.84 8.98
N LYS A 116 -23.73 -10.67 10.15
CA LYS A 116 -23.03 -10.30 11.40
C LYS A 116 -22.04 -11.36 11.91
N ASP A 117 -22.26 -12.62 11.57
CA ASP A 117 -21.47 -13.79 11.96
C ASP A 117 -20.31 -14.11 10.99
N SER A 118 -20.33 -13.52 9.79
CA SER A 118 -19.24 -13.61 8.81
C SER A 118 -18.42 -12.32 8.79
N ASP A 119 -17.20 -12.37 8.29
CA ASP A 119 -16.43 -11.19 7.88
C ASP A 119 -16.27 -11.09 6.36
N THR A 120 -16.68 -12.13 5.63
CA THR A 120 -16.49 -12.28 4.19
C THR A 120 -17.83 -12.40 3.49
N ASP A 121 -17.96 -11.80 2.33
CA ASP A 121 -19.17 -11.82 1.52
C ASP A 121 -19.44 -13.20 0.89
N ALA A 122 -20.67 -13.41 0.42
CA ALA A 122 -21.09 -14.70 -0.14
C ALA A 122 -20.31 -15.09 -1.42
N ALA A 123 -19.82 -14.11 -2.18
CA ALA A 123 -19.03 -14.33 -3.39
C ALA A 123 -17.53 -14.56 -3.10
N ARG A 124 -17.08 -14.42 -1.85
CA ARG A 124 -15.66 -14.43 -1.46
C ARG A 124 -14.83 -13.41 -2.24
N GLU A 125 -15.42 -12.27 -2.58
CA GLU A 125 -14.73 -11.14 -3.21
C GLU A 125 -14.14 -10.21 -2.15
N PHE A 126 -14.87 -9.96 -1.05
CA PHE A 126 -14.48 -8.98 -0.05
C PHE A 126 -14.56 -9.53 1.38
N THR A 127 -13.53 -9.23 2.16
CA THR A 127 -13.50 -9.46 3.61
C THR A 127 -13.33 -8.13 4.33
N ILE A 128 -14.13 -7.88 5.37
CA ILE A 128 -14.00 -6.71 6.25
C ILE A 128 -13.33 -7.13 7.57
N GLU A 129 -12.23 -6.46 7.91
CA GLU A 129 -11.58 -6.59 9.21
C GLU A 129 -11.36 -5.22 9.88
N GLY A 130 -11.47 -5.20 11.21
CA GLY A 130 -11.13 -4.03 12.01
C GLY A 130 -9.63 -4.01 12.34
N VAL A 131 -8.97 -2.87 12.18
CA VAL A 131 -7.56 -2.69 12.53
C VAL A 131 -7.38 -1.59 13.56
N ALA A 132 -6.42 -1.75 14.48
CA ALA A 132 -6.24 -0.81 15.58
C ALA A 132 -5.92 0.62 15.10
N CYS A 133 -5.04 0.79 14.11
CA CYS A 133 -4.71 2.10 13.56
C CYS A 133 -4.12 2.00 12.15
N LEU A 134 -4.51 2.90 11.25
CA LEU A 134 -3.92 3.05 9.92
C LEU A 134 -2.92 4.22 9.81
N GLY A 135 -2.65 4.93 10.91
CA GLY A 135 -1.70 6.05 10.93
C GLY A 135 -2.16 7.28 10.11
N CYS A 136 -3.45 7.39 9.79
CA CYS A 136 -4.04 8.45 8.98
C CYS A 136 -5.07 9.29 9.76
N CYS A 137 -4.80 9.60 11.04
CA CYS A 137 -5.80 10.20 11.94
C CYS A 137 -6.42 11.51 11.44
N THR A 138 -5.68 12.30 10.65
CA THR A 138 -6.20 13.56 10.04
C THR A 138 -7.27 13.32 8.98
N LEU A 139 -7.37 12.10 8.47
CA LEU A 139 -8.33 11.67 7.46
C LEU A 139 -9.45 10.81 8.06
N ALA A 140 -9.61 10.78 9.39
CA ALA A 140 -10.63 9.96 10.03
C ALA A 140 -12.07 10.31 9.57
N PRO A 141 -12.99 9.32 9.46
CA PRO A 141 -12.77 7.87 9.50
C PRO A 141 -12.01 7.34 8.28
N VAL A 142 -11.15 6.33 8.48
CA VAL A 142 -10.29 5.76 7.43
C VAL A 142 -10.62 4.29 7.17
N VAL A 143 -10.70 3.94 5.89
CA VAL A 143 -10.81 2.57 5.38
C VAL A 143 -9.66 2.32 4.41
N LYS A 144 -9.00 1.17 4.46
CA LYS A 144 -7.99 0.75 3.48
C LYS A 144 -8.47 -0.50 2.78
N ILE A 145 -8.42 -0.55 1.46
CA ILE A 145 -8.67 -1.77 0.68
C ILE A 145 -7.35 -2.10 -0.01
N GLU A 146 -6.73 -3.21 0.38
CA GLU A 146 -5.35 -3.57 0.00
C GLU A 146 -4.37 -2.43 0.29
N ASP A 147 -3.89 -1.75 -0.76
CA ASP A 147 -2.99 -0.59 -0.68
C ASP A 147 -3.66 0.76 -0.88
N GLN A 148 -4.93 0.77 -1.30
CA GLN A 148 -5.69 2.00 -1.48
C GLN A 148 -6.28 2.46 -0.16
N THR A 149 -5.96 3.69 0.25
CA THR A 149 -6.45 4.28 1.50
C THR A 149 -7.52 5.33 1.21
N PHE A 150 -8.69 5.15 1.81
CA PHE A 150 -9.86 6.01 1.69
C PHE A 150 -10.06 6.78 2.99
N GLY A 151 -9.80 8.09 2.92
CA GLY A 151 -10.02 9.03 4.02
C GLY A 151 -11.41 9.65 3.99
N HIS A 152 -11.81 10.24 5.12
CA HIS A 152 -13.11 10.90 5.34
C HIS A 152 -14.28 10.03 4.92
N ALA A 153 -14.15 8.72 5.16
CA ALA A 153 -15.16 7.75 4.82
C ALA A 153 -16.44 8.05 5.62
N LYS A 154 -17.57 8.05 4.92
CA LYS A 154 -18.88 8.26 5.52
C LYS A 154 -19.78 7.05 5.22
N PRO A 155 -20.72 6.71 6.10
CA PRO A 155 -21.65 5.58 5.88
C PRO A 155 -22.36 5.67 4.52
N GLU A 156 -22.79 6.87 4.13
CA GLU A 156 -23.51 7.09 2.86
C GLU A 156 -22.61 6.90 1.62
N LYS A 157 -21.29 6.93 1.83
CA LYS A 157 -20.27 6.78 0.79
C LYS A 157 -19.70 5.35 0.69
N ALA A 158 -20.16 4.40 1.50
CA ALA A 158 -19.66 3.02 1.49
C ALA A 158 -19.63 2.41 0.07
N GLY A 159 -20.71 2.51 -0.69
CA GLY A 159 -20.76 2.02 -2.08
C GLY A 159 -19.87 2.79 -3.06
N SER A 160 -19.58 4.07 -2.79
CA SER A 160 -18.63 4.83 -3.60
C SER A 160 -17.19 4.38 -3.38
N VAL A 161 -16.82 4.01 -2.15
CA VAL A 161 -15.49 3.47 -1.81
C VAL A 161 -15.21 2.19 -2.59
N ILE A 162 -16.16 1.23 -2.58
CA ILE A 162 -16.03 -0.03 -3.32
C ILE A 162 -15.93 0.22 -4.84
N ARG A 163 -16.76 1.12 -5.37
CA ARG A 163 -16.74 1.48 -6.80
C ARG A 163 -15.43 2.15 -7.22
N GLU A 164 -14.90 3.02 -6.38
CA GLU A 164 -13.63 3.70 -6.61
C GLU A 164 -12.46 2.71 -6.57
N PHE A 165 -12.44 1.81 -5.58
CA PHE A 165 -11.48 0.72 -5.51
C PHE A 165 -11.47 -0.10 -6.80
N ARG A 166 -12.63 -0.61 -7.24
CA ARG A 166 -12.74 -1.39 -8.48
C ARG A 166 -12.22 -0.64 -9.71
N ARG A 167 -12.51 0.66 -9.81
CA ARG A 167 -12.02 1.50 -10.93
C ARG A 167 -10.50 1.64 -10.93
N ASN A 168 -9.90 1.79 -9.75
CA ASN A 168 -8.48 2.03 -9.59
C ASN A 168 -7.64 0.73 -9.61
N HIS A 169 -8.21 -0.39 -9.15
CA HIS A 169 -7.52 -1.68 -9.10
C HIS A 169 -7.19 -2.20 -10.52
N HIS A 170 -8.03 -1.91 -11.51
CA HIS A 170 -7.73 -2.19 -12.93
C HIS A 170 -6.60 -1.32 -13.52
N ALA A 171 -6.07 -0.33 -12.78
CA ALA A 171 -5.07 0.62 -13.27
C ALA A 171 -3.70 0.48 -12.58
N ALA A 172 -3.50 -0.47 -11.67
CA ALA A 172 -2.31 -0.54 -10.82
C ALA A 172 -1.66 -1.94 -10.82
N ASP A 173 -0.73 -2.18 -11.76
CA ASP A 173 0.26 -3.26 -11.73
C ASP A 173 1.68 -2.67 -11.50
N ASP A 174 1.89 -1.92 -10.42
CA ASP A 174 3.25 -1.56 -9.97
C ASP A 174 3.33 -1.68 -8.44
N PRO A 175 3.72 -2.85 -7.90
CA PRO A 175 3.96 -3.01 -6.48
C PRO A 175 5.11 -2.08 -6.11
N GLY A 176 4.80 -1.05 -5.32
CA GLY A 176 5.71 0.04 -4.99
C GLY A 176 7.09 -0.49 -4.60
N ARG A 177 8.07 -0.38 -5.51
CA ARG A 177 9.46 -0.74 -5.24
C ARG A 177 9.96 -0.03 -3.97
N SER A 178 10.69 -0.77 -3.14
CA SER A 178 11.43 -0.27 -1.99
C SER A 178 12.24 0.99 -2.35
N THR A 179 12.52 1.82 -1.35
CA THR A 179 13.31 3.06 -1.48
C THR A 179 14.80 2.83 -1.80
N GLU A 180 15.20 1.62 -2.19
CA GLU A 180 16.60 1.19 -2.31
C GLU A 180 17.29 1.69 -3.59
N GLU A 181 16.56 2.07 -4.63
CA GLU A 181 17.14 2.75 -5.81
C GLU A 181 17.17 4.29 -5.59
N LEU A 182 17.94 4.73 -4.60
CA LEU A 182 18.37 6.13 -4.50
C LEU A 182 19.54 6.34 -5.47
N GLU A 183 19.22 6.62 -6.73
CA GLU A 183 20.23 7.12 -7.68
C GLU A 183 20.81 8.43 -7.10
N THR A 184 22.09 8.42 -6.72
CA THR A 184 22.80 9.62 -6.28
C THR A 184 23.02 10.51 -7.49
N ALA A 185 22.16 11.52 -7.63
CA ALA A 185 22.30 12.51 -8.68
C ALA A 185 23.60 13.33 -8.52
N PRO A 186 24.21 13.79 -9.63
CA PRO A 186 25.42 14.60 -9.58
C PRO A 186 25.19 15.90 -8.79
N ALA A 187 26.25 16.37 -8.12
CA ALA A 187 26.22 17.57 -7.29
C ALA A 187 25.68 18.78 -8.08
N GLY A 188 24.55 19.34 -7.64
CA GLY A 188 23.91 20.51 -8.26
C GLY A 188 22.61 20.22 -9.04
N ALA A 189 22.19 18.96 -9.16
CA ALA A 189 20.88 18.61 -9.71
C ALA A 189 19.72 19.13 -8.84
N ILE A 190 18.60 19.49 -9.47
CA ILE A 190 17.37 19.87 -8.76
C ILE A 190 16.74 18.59 -8.21
N GLU A 191 16.36 18.62 -6.93
CA GLU A 191 15.69 17.50 -6.27
C GLU A 191 14.20 17.83 -6.08
N VAL A 192 13.36 16.88 -6.45
CA VAL A 192 11.92 16.93 -6.26
C VAL A 192 11.57 15.87 -5.25
N HIS A 193 11.13 16.26 -4.07
CA HIS A 193 10.77 15.37 -2.98
C HIS A 193 9.25 15.21 -2.96
N VAL A 194 8.77 13.98 -3.17
CA VAL A 194 7.35 13.65 -3.11
C VAL A 194 7.07 12.93 -1.81
N GLY A 195 6.23 13.53 -0.95
CA GLY A 195 5.81 12.90 0.30
C GLY A 195 4.94 11.68 0.03
N LEU A 196 5.34 10.51 0.51
CA LEU A 196 4.65 9.23 0.38
C LEU A 196 4.31 8.61 1.75
N GLY A 197 4.20 9.43 2.79
CA GLY A 197 3.59 9.02 4.06
C GLY A 197 2.13 8.58 3.89
N SER A 198 1.56 7.94 4.91
CA SER A 198 0.22 7.35 4.90
C SER A 198 -0.89 8.31 4.42
N CYS A 199 -0.91 9.55 4.93
CA CYS A 199 -1.88 10.58 4.53
C CYS A 199 -1.64 11.13 3.12
N CYS A 200 -0.41 11.05 2.60
CA CYS A 200 -0.08 11.44 1.24
C CYS A 200 -0.55 10.39 0.23
N MET A 201 -0.25 9.12 0.52
CA MET A 201 -0.72 7.98 -0.28
C MET A 201 -2.25 7.94 -0.35
N ALA A 202 -2.92 8.19 0.76
CA ALA A 202 -4.39 8.26 0.81
C ALA A 202 -4.99 9.35 -0.09
N LYS A 203 -4.22 10.39 -0.44
CA LYS A 203 -4.65 11.44 -1.37
C LYS A 203 -4.06 11.28 -2.78
N GLY A 204 -3.41 10.15 -3.07
CA GLY A 204 -2.90 9.82 -4.40
C GLY A 204 -1.51 10.40 -4.72
N SER A 205 -0.66 10.64 -3.72
CA SER A 205 0.72 11.10 -3.96
C SER A 205 1.58 10.13 -4.79
N ASP A 206 1.26 8.84 -4.79
CA ASP A 206 1.86 7.81 -5.64
C ASP A 206 1.69 8.15 -7.12
N ARG A 207 0.46 8.47 -7.54
CA ARG A 207 0.16 8.83 -8.93
C ARG A 207 0.87 10.10 -9.36
N ILE A 208 1.03 11.04 -8.43
CA ILE A 208 1.80 12.27 -8.65
C ILE A 208 3.28 11.95 -8.82
N TYR A 209 3.85 11.06 -8.00
CA TYR A 209 5.23 10.60 -8.15
C TYR A 209 5.47 9.98 -9.54
N HIS A 210 4.59 9.08 -9.98
CA HIS A 210 4.72 8.46 -11.31
C HIS A 210 4.55 9.47 -12.45
N ALA A 211 3.57 10.38 -12.37
CA ALA A 211 3.38 11.43 -13.38
C ALA A 211 4.59 12.37 -13.49
N LEU A 212 5.21 12.72 -12.36
CA LEU A 212 6.45 13.50 -12.34
C LEU A 212 7.62 12.72 -12.96
N ARG A 213 7.78 11.44 -12.62
CA ARG A 213 8.85 10.59 -13.16
C ARG A 213 8.74 10.40 -14.66
N GLU A 214 7.53 10.20 -15.16
CA GLU A 214 7.25 10.11 -16.59
C GLU A 214 7.53 11.44 -17.30
N SER A 215 7.08 12.57 -16.73
CA SER A 215 7.36 13.91 -17.28
C SER A 215 8.87 14.22 -17.32
N ALA A 216 9.60 13.92 -16.25
CA ALA A 216 11.06 14.12 -16.20
C ALA A 216 11.80 13.30 -17.27
N ARG A 217 11.39 12.04 -17.49
CA ARG A 217 11.92 11.18 -18.56
C ARG A 217 11.65 11.76 -19.95
N ARG A 218 10.42 12.21 -20.21
CA ARG A 218 10.05 12.79 -21.53
C ARG A 218 10.80 14.08 -21.84
N ASN A 219 11.04 14.91 -20.83
CA ASN A 219 11.66 16.22 -21.02
C ASN A 219 13.19 16.20 -20.96
N GLY A 220 13.82 15.03 -20.74
CA GLY A 220 15.28 14.90 -20.66
C GLY A 220 15.92 15.76 -19.57
N ALA A 221 15.13 16.16 -18.57
CA ALA A 221 15.61 16.99 -17.48
C ALA A 221 16.36 16.10 -16.48
N HIS A 222 17.61 16.47 -16.14
CA HIS A 222 18.36 15.82 -15.06
C HIS A 222 17.74 16.20 -13.71
N VAL A 223 16.61 15.57 -13.37
CA VAL A 223 15.84 15.77 -12.15
C VAL A 223 15.95 14.54 -11.28
N ASN A 224 16.26 14.73 -9.99
CA ASN A 224 16.17 13.64 -9.03
C ASN A 224 14.82 13.69 -8.32
N ILE A 225 13.92 12.77 -8.67
CA ILE A 225 12.62 12.67 -8.01
C ILE A 225 12.74 11.65 -6.89
N LYS A 226 12.85 12.14 -5.65
CA LYS A 226 13.00 11.33 -4.45
C LYS A 226 11.65 11.05 -3.81
N ARG A 227 11.49 9.81 -3.38
CA ARG A 227 10.44 9.39 -2.46
C ARG A 227 10.84 9.80 -1.06
N VAL A 228 10.05 10.64 -0.41
CA VAL A 228 10.28 11.04 0.99
C VAL A 228 9.12 10.59 1.88
N GLY A 229 9.37 10.46 3.18
CA GLY A 229 8.40 9.99 4.15
C GLY A 229 7.29 10.99 4.46
N CYS A 230 6.90 11.08 5.73
CA CYS A 230 5.90 12.04 6.18
C CYS A 230 6.45 13.48 6.06
N VAL A 231 5.67 14.36 5.45
CA VAL A 231 5.99 15.79 5.29
C VAL A 231 5.43 16.67 6.42
N GLY A 232 4.74 16.08 7.39
CA GLY A 232 4.13 16.80 8.54
C GLY A 232 2.92 17.69 8.19
N MET A 233 2.65 17.93 6.91
CA MET A 233 1.58 18.83 6.44
C MET A 233 0.37 18.07 5.88
N CYS A 234 -0.19 17.14 6.65
CA CYS A 234 -1.30 16.26 6.22
C CYS A 234 -2.53 17.02 5.66
N HIS A 235 -2.79 18.24 6.13
CA HIS A 235 -3.89 19.08 5.63
C HIS A 235 -3.62 19.66 4.22
N GLN A 236 -2.35 19.79 3.82
CA GLN A 236 -1.92 20.34 2.53
C GLN A 236 -1.50 19.24 1.53
N THR A 237 -1.55 17.97 1.91
CA THR A 237 -1.25 16.87 1.00
C THR A 237 -2.29 16.77 -0.13
N PRO A 238 -1.93 16.27 -1.33
CA PRO A 238 -0.60 15.85 -1.78
C PRO A 238 0.41 17.00 -1.83
N LEU A 239 1.64 16.76 -1.36
CA LEU A 239 2.68 17.78 -1.26
C LEU A 239 3.95 17.34 -1.99
N VAL A 240 4.46 18.24 -2.82
CA VAL A 240 5.75 18.11 -3.51
C VAL A 240 6.62 19.29 -3.12
N GLU A 241 7.84 19.00 -2.68
CA GLU A 241 8.87 19.99 -2.42
C GLU A 241 9.90 19.95 -3.55
N VAL A 242 10.30 21.13 -4.05
CA VAL A 242 11.36 21.27 -5.04
C VAL A 242 12.51 22.04 -4.40
N THR A 243 13.71 21.46 -4.42
CA THR A 243 14.94 22.02 -3.84
C THR A 243 16.08 22.05 -4.86
N GLY A 244 17.01 23.00 -4.73
CA GLY A 244 18.22 23.07 -5.57
C GLY A 244 18.70 24.49 -5.92
N ARG A 245 19.86 24.60 -6.57
CA ARG A 245 20.50 25.89 -6.94
C ARG A 245 19.68 26.72 -7.94
N ALA A 246 18.86 26.09 -8.78
CA ALA A 246 17.98 26.80 -9.72
C ALA A 246 16.74 27.43 -9.05
N ALA A 247 16.37 27.00 -7.84
CA ALA A 247 15.31 27.62 -7.03
C ALA A 247 15.84 28.79 -6.17
N GLY A 248 17.04 29.31 -6.47
CA GLY A 248 17.67 30.38 -5.68
C GLY A 248 18.09 29.94 -4.28
N GLY A 249 18.27 28.63 -4.04
CA GLY A 249 18.64 28.08 -2.73
C GLY A 249 17.50 28.00 -1.71
N ARG A 250 16.24 28.26 -2.12
CA ARG A 250 15.05 28.15 -1.28
C ARG A 250 14.20 26.96 -1.72
N SER A 251 13.56 26.26 -0.79
CA SER A 251 12.58 25.22 -1.10
C SER A 251 11.26 25.83 -1.55
N ALA A 252 10.69 25.27 -2.61
CA ALA A 252 9.35 25.61 -3.09
C ALA A 252 8.40 24.43 -2.80
N TYR A 253 7.22 24.73 -2.26
CA TYR A 253 6.24 23.73 -1.88
C TYR A 253 4.98 23.85 -2.75
N TYR A 254 4.52 22.72 -3.27
CA TYR A 254 3.34 22.61 -4.10
C TYR A 254 2.35 21.65 -3.45
N ALA A 255 1.24 22.21 -2.97
CA ALA A 255 0.16 21.49 -2.29
C ALA A 255 -1.02 21.22 -3.25
N GLY A 256 -1.80 20.18 -2.95
CA GLY A 256 -3.06 19.89 -3.66
C GLY A 256 -2.88 19.52 -5.14
N LEU A 257 -1.71 19.00 -5.51
CA LEU A 257 -1.44 18.58 -6.88
C LEU A 257 -2.31 17.40 -7.30
N THR A 258 -2.56 17.30 -8.61
CA THR A 258 -3.16 16.13 -9.26
C THR A 258 -2.16 15.54 -10.25
N PRO A 259 -2.33 14.28 -10.71
CA PRO A 259 -1.46 13.72 -11.75
C PRO A 259 -1.42 14.55 -13.03
N ALA A 260 -2.50 15.27 -13.36
CA ALA A 260 -2.56 16.14 -14.53
C ALA A 260 -1.80 17.47 -14.34
N THR A 261 -1.78 18.02 -13.13
CA THR A 261 -1.12 19.30 -12.83
C THR A 261 0.33 19.13 -12.35
N ALA A 262 0.71 17.95 -11.88
CA ALA A 262 2.05 17.66 -11.39
C ALA A 262 3.16 17.91 -12.43
N PRO A 263 3.02 17.52 -13.72
CA PRO A 263 4.03 17.81 -14.74
C PRO A 263 4.37 19.30 -14.87
N ALA A 264 3.39 20.19 -14.68
CA ALA A 264 3.59 21.64 -14.79
C ALA A 264 4.54 22.20 -13.71
N VAL A 265 4.67 21.51 -12.56
CA VAL A 265 5.66 21.86 -11.53
C VAL A 265 7.07 21.72 -12.07
N LEU A 266 7.30 20.66 -12.86
CA LEU A 266 8.58 20.51 -13.54
C LEU A 266 8.74 21.62 -14.58
N ASP A 267 7.77 21.83 -15.47
CA ASP A 267 7.89 22.84 -16.53
C ASP A 267 8.17 24.27 -15.99
N PHE A 268 7.65 24.60 -14.80
CA PHE A 268 7.90 25.88 -14.13
C PHE A 268 9.36 26.04 -13.65
N HIS A 269 9.94 24.97 -13.10
CA HIS A 269 11.31 24.99 -12.56
C HIS A 269 12.38 24.58 -13.57
N PHE A 270 12.01 23.82 -14.60
CA PHE A 270 12.87 23.32 -15.66
C PHE A 270 12.54 24.07 -16.96
N ARG A 271 13.39 25.04 -17.33
CA ARG A 271 13.34 25.57 -18.70
C ARG A 271 13.93 24.52 -19.65
N PRO A 272 13.19 24.03 -20.65
CA PRO A 272 13.71 23.03 -21.59
C PRO A 272 14.91 23.61 -22.35
N ALA A 273 15.97 22.81 -22.50
CA ALA A 273 17.19 23.18 -23.21
C ALA A 273 16.92 23.71 -24.64
N GLY A 274 15.81 23.31 -25.25
CA GLY A 274 15.42 23.72 -26.61
C GLY A 274 15.04 25.20 -26.77
N LEU A 275 14.68 25.93 -25.71
CA LEU A 275 14.29 27.35 -25.85
C LEU A 275 15.50 28.25 -26.12
N ARG A 276 16.67 27.93 -25.56
CA ARG A 276 17.94 28.60 -25.88
C ARG A 276 18.45 28.24 -27.29
N GLN A 277 18.20 27.02 -27.75
CA GLN A 277 18.61 26.57 -29.08
C GLN A 277 17.75 27.20 -30.20
N ARG A 278 16.45 27.42 -29.96
CA ARG A 278 15.56 28.12 -30.89
C ARG A 278 15.81 29.62 -30.98
N LEU A 279 16.08 30.30 -29.85
CA LEU A 279 16.44 31.72 -29.86
C LEU A 279 17.87 31.97 -30.34
N GLY A 280 18.83 31.10 -30.01
CA GLY A 280 20.19 31.15 -30.53
C GLY A 280 20.27 30.88 -32.04
N GLY A 281 19.43 29.98 -32.56
CA GLY A 281 19.31 29.73 -34.01
C GLY A 281 18.67 30.88 -34.80
N LEU A 282 17.90 31.75 -34.14
CA LEU A 282 17.33 32.97 -34.74
C LEU A 282 18.33 34.13 -34.71
N LEU A 283 19.09 34.29 -33.62
CA LEU A 283 20.12 35.34 -33.50
C LEU A 283 21.35 35.09 -34.39
N ASN A 284 21.77 33.83 -34.58
CA ASN A 284 22.87 33.52 -35.52
C ASN A 284 22.47 33.63 -37.00
N ARG A 285 21.17 33.63 -37.33
CA ARG A 285 20.69 33.83 -38.71
C ARG A 285 20.57 35.30 -39.13
N THR A 286 20.62 36.23 -38.18
CA THR A 286 20.55 37.68 -38.44
C THR A 286 21.91 38.38 -38.40
N LEU A 287 22.97 37.69 -38.00
CA LEU A 287 24.35 38.23 -37.99
C LEU A 287 25.21 37.72 -39.15
N ASP A 288 24.71 36.77 -39.95
CA ASP A 288 25.35 36.23 -41.16
C ASP A 288 24.55 36.55 -42.46
N ALA A 289 23.75 37.62 -42.46
CA ALA A 289 23.07 38.17 -43.64
C ALA A 289 23.23 39.69 -43.67
#